data_AF-A0A4U0ZP53-F1
#
_entry.id   AF-A0A4U0ZP53-F1
#
_cell.length_a   1.000
_cell.length_b   1.000
_cell.length_c   1.000
_cell.angle_alpha   90.00
_cell.angle_beta   90.00
_cell.angle_gamma   90.00
#
_symmetry.space_group_name_H-M   'P 1'
#
loop_
_entity.id
_entity.type
_entity.pdbx_description
1 polymer ?
#
loop_
_entity_poly.entity_id
_entity_poly.type
_entity_poly.pdbx_seq_one_letter_code
_entity_poly.pdbx_strand_id
1 'polypeptide(L)' 'MNHIDTIRKQIEETQVVLRESQENFVKNPESYSARLLLMSTENYLADLLRELDRAIAELPSKGSSSLS' A
#
# COMPACT_ATOMS: atom_id res chain seq x y z
N MET A 1 3.42 5.25 -17.24
CA MET A 1 3.38 4.34 -16.09
C MET A 1 1.94 3.90 -15.96
N ASN A 2 1.66 2.59 -15.93
CA ASN A 2 0.26 2.12 -15.83
C ASN A 2 -0.23 2.27 -14.37
N HIS A 3 -1.54 2.14 -14.15
CA HIS A 3 -2.15 2.30 -12.83
C HIS A 3 -1.53 1.38 -11.77
N ILE A 4 -1.29 0.12 -12.11
CA ILE A 4 -0.64 -0.86 -11.22
C ILE A 4 0.78 -0.44 -10.85
N ASP A 5 1.56 0.07 -11.80
CA ASP A 5 2.92 0.55 -11.54
C ASP A 5 2.90 1.76 -10.58
N THR A 6 1.91 2.64 -10.71
CA THR A 6 1.72 3.78 -9.80
C THR A 6 1.40 3.30 -8.39
N ILE A 7 0.45 2.37 -8.22
CA ILE A 7 0.10 1.81 -6.90
C ILE A 7 1.33 1.13 -6.27
N ARG A 8 2.09 0.34 -7.04
CA ARG A 8 3.32 -0.31 -6.56
C ARG A 8 4.34 0.70 -6.04
N LYS A 9 4.56 1.79 -6.79
CA LYS A 9 5.46 2.86 -6.36
C LYS A 9 4.97 3.52 -5.06
N GLN A 10 3.67 3.79 -4.94
CA GLN A 10 3.11 4.36 -3.72
C GLN A 10 3.23 3.40 -2.53
N ILE A 11 3.11 2.09 -2.75
CA ILE A 11 3.35 1.06 -1.72
C ILE A 11 4.80 1.12 -1.24
N GLU A 12 5.77 1.15 -2.16
CA GLU A 12 7.19 1.24 -1.83
C GLU A 12 7.51 2.50 -1.00
N GLU A 13 7.00 3.66 -1.43
CA GLU A 13 7.17 4.93 -0.71
C GLU A 13 6.50 4.87 0.68
N THR A 14 5.30 4.31 0.79
CA THR A 14 4.57 4.16 2.06
C THR A 14 5.29 3.22 3.02
N GLN A 15 5.93 2.16 2.53
CA GLN A 15 6.72 1.24 3.37
C GLN A 15 7.94 1.93 4.00
N VAL A 16 8.55 2.90 3.32
CA VAL A 16 9.63 3.72 3.90
C VAL A 16 9.07 4.56 5.05
N VAL A 17 7.97 5.28 4.82
CA VAL A 17 7.31 6.10 5.86
C VAL A 17 6.82 5.23 7.03
N LEU A 18 6.35 4.01 6.76
CA LEU A 18 5.92 3.08 7.82
C LEU A 18 7.09 2.73 8.74
N ARG A 19 8.26 2.44 8.18
CA ARG A 19 9.46 2.16 8.98
C ARG A 19 9.85 3.36 9.84
N GLU A 20 9.87 4.56 9.26
CA GLU A 20 10.21 5.79 9.98
C GLU A 20 9.20 6.13 11.07
N SER A 21 7.90 5.93 10.81
CA SER A 21 6.84 6.15 11.81
C SER A 21 6.88 5.13 12.95
N GLN A 22 7.22 3.86 12.66
CA GLN A 22 7.47 2.84 13.68
C GLN A 22 8.65 3.23 14.57
N GLU A 23 9.79 3.64 13.98
CA GLU A 23 10.95 4.11 14.75
C GLU A 23 10.60 5.34 15.61
N ASN A 24 9.83 6.28 15.05
CA ASN A 24 9.38 7.47 15.77
C ASN A 24 8.47 7.11 16.96
N PHE A 25 7.54 6.16 16.78
CA PHE A 25 6.67 5.68 17.85
C PHE A 25 7.45 4.94 18.94
N VAL A 26 8.41 4.08 18.59
CA VAL A 26 9.28 3.40 19.56
C VAL A 26 10.06 4.40 20.42
N LYS A 27 10.55 5.49 19.82
CA LYS A 27 11.25 6.57 20.53
C LYS A 27 10.30 7.43 21.37
N ASN A 28 9.03 7.54 20.98
CA ASN A 28 8.05 8.46 21.58
C ASN A 28 6.67 7.80 21.77
N PRO A 29 6.53 6.76 22.60
CA PRO A 29 5.30 5.95 22.67
C PRO A 29 4.08 6.71 23.23
N GLU A 30 4.33 7.73 24.05
CA GLU A 30 3.30 8.60 24.63
C GLU A 30 2.88 9.74 23.69
N SER A 31 3.59 9.92 22.57
CA SER A 31 3.26 10.96 21.60
C SER A 31 2.02 10.57 20.81
N TYR A 32 0.94 11.33 21.01
CA TYR A 32 -0.29 11.17 20.22
C TYR A 32 -0.03 11.31 18.72
N SER A 33 0.82 12.26 18.30
CA SER A 33 1.15 12.44 16.89
C SER A 33 1.95 11.27 16.32
N ALA A 34 2.87 10.68 17.09
CA ALA A 34 3.60 9.49 16.65
C ALA A 34 2.65 8.29 16.46
N ARG A 35 1.72 8.09 17.39
CA ARG A 35 0.70 7.04 17.30
C ARG A 35 -0.24 7.26 16.10
N LEU A 36 -0.69 8.50 15.90
CA LEU A 36 -1.58 8.83 14.79
C LEU A 36 -0.89 8.62 13.44
N LEU A 37 0.38 9.03 13.31
CA LEU A 37 1.16 8.83 12.09
C LEU A 37 1.36 7.34 11.78
N LEU A 38 1.70 6.53 12.79
CA LEU A 38 1.85 5.09 12.61
C LEU A 38 0.53 4.46 12.11
N MET A 39 -0.57 4.72 12.82
CA MET A 39 -1.88 4.16 12.48
C MET A 39 -2.36 4.61 11.09
N SER A 40 -2.18 5.89 10.73
CA SER A 40 -2.61 6.39 9.43
C SER A 40 -1.78 5.81 8.28
N THR A 41 -0.47 5.61 8.50
CA THR A 41 0.43 5.00 7.52
C THR A 41 0.09 3.52 7.31
N GLU A 42 -0.19 2.77 8.39
CA GLU A 42 -0.64 1.38 8.32
C GLU A 42 -1.96 1.25 7.54
N ASN A 43 -2.93 2.13 7.83
CA ASN A 43 -4.22 2.14 7.13
C ASN A 43 -4.05 2.44 5.64
N TYR A 44 -3.25 3.46 5.31
CA TYR A 44 -3.01 3.83 3.91
C TYR A 44 -2.30 2.71 3.14
N LEU A 45 -1.32 2.04 3.74
CA LEU A 45 -0.67 0.88 3.11
C LEU A 45 -1.67 -0.25 2.86
N ALA A 46 -2.56 -0.54 3.82
CA ALA A 46 -3.58 -1.56 3.65
C ALA A 46 -4.56 -1.22 2.51
N ASP A 47 -4.92 0.06 2.35
CA ASP A 47 -5.78 0.50 1.25
C ASP A 47 -5.10 0.35 -0.11
N LEU A 48 -3.82 0.74 -0.23
CA LEU A 48 -3.04 0.55 -1.46
C LEU A 48 -2.92 -0.92 -1.85
N LEU A 49 -2.71 -1.82 -0.88
CA LEU A 49 -2.66 -3.26 -1.14
C LEU A 49 -3.99 -3.79 -1.67
N ARG A 50 -5.12 -3.36 -1.08
CA ARG A 50 -6.46 -3.73 -1.58
C ARG A 50 -6.73 -3.18 -2.97
N GLU A 51 -6.27 -1.96 -3.25
CA GLU A 51 -6.40 -1.34 -4.57
C GLU A 51 -5.59 -2.11 -5.61
N LEU A 52 -4.35 -2.51 -5.27
CA LEU A 52 -3.51 -3.34 -6.12
C LEU A 52 -4.18 -4.69 -6.44
N ASP A 53 -4.74 -5.35 -5.43
CA ASP A 53 -5.44 -6.63 -5.60
C ASP A 53 -6.63 -6.50 -6.57
N ARG A 54 -7.42 -5.43 -6.44
CA ARG A 54 -8.53 -5.13 -7.36
C ARG A 54 -8.02 -4.86 -8.78
N ALA A 55 -7.01 -4.01 -8.92
CA ALA A 55 -6.44 -3.65 -10.21
C ALA A 55 -5.86 -4.88 -10.94
N ILE A 56 -5.28 -5.83 -10.21
CA ILE A 56 -4.80 -7.10 -10.77
C ILE A 56 -5.97 -8.00 -11.17
N ALA A 57 -7.02 -8.10 -10.35
CA ALA A 57 -8.19 -8.92 -10.64
C ALA A 57 -8.98 -8.42 -11.88
N GLU A 58 -8.94 -7.13 -12.17
CA GLU A 58 -9.55 -6.51 -13.35
C GLU A 58 -8.73 -6.69 -14.63
N LEU A 59 -7.48 -7.18 -14.54
CA LEU A 59 -6.70 -7.49 -15.73
C LEU A 59 -7.35 -8.67 -16.48
N PRO A 60 -7.57 -8.55 -17.79
CA PRO A 60 -8.12 -9.65 -18.57
C PRO A 60 -7.19 -10.87 -18.45
N SER A 61 -7.75 -11.99 -17.98
CA SER A 61 -7.03 -13.27 -17.98
C SER A 61 -6.62 -13.59 -19.41
N LYS A 62 -5.32 -13.57 -19.71
CA LYS A 62 -4.81 -14.09 -20.98
C LYS A 62 -5.10 -15.59 -21.05
N GLY A 63 -6.25 -15.97 -21.61
CA GLY A 63 -6.57 -17.39 -21.81
C GLY A 63 -8.06 -17.77 -21.77
N SER A 64 -8.91 -17.14 -22.58
CA SER A 64 -10.18 -17.77 -23.00
C SER A 64 -10.59 -17.23 -24.37
N SER A 65 -9.77 -17.51 -25.38
CA SER A 65 -10.18 -17.47 -26.78
C SER A 65 -9.54 -18.64 -27.51
N SER A 66 -9.83 -19.84 -27.03
CA SER A 66 -9.76 -21.04 -27.85
C SER A 66 -11.08 -21.18 -28.60
N LEU A 67 -11.01 -20.87 -29.89
CA LEU A 67 -11.71 -21.51 -31.01
C LEU A 67 -13.21 -21.82 -30.82
N SER A 68 -14.04 -21.04 -31.52
CA SER A 68 -15.28 -21.49 -32.13
C SER A 68 -15.42 -20.84 -33.50
#